data_AF-A0A165Y415-F1
#
_entry.id   AF-A0A165Y415-F1
#
_cell.length_a   1.000
_cell.length_b   1.000
_cell.length_c   1.000
_cell.angle_alpha   90.00
_cell.angle_beta   90.00
_cell.angle_gamma   90.00
#
_symmetry.space_group_name_H-M   'P 1'
#
loop_
_entity.id
_entity.type
_entity.pdbx_description
1 polymer ?
#
loop_
_entity_poly.entity_id
_entity_poly.type
_entity_poly.pdbx_seq_one_letter_code
_entity_poly.pdbx_strand_id
1 'polypeptide(L)'
;MHTIDGEPDLDCGACLKPGFNPIAIPSLLSVKLRGCITIFTHLLNHMHCHSAMKIQIHSESREPADATALPELRRLVQFDDVRAPTARAVALISELVGDSLVELCISSSATALLAFHRRHPRDEATRNDSDIELCLALHYNQIRELLHGLSETEVLTVSRMMGSNKARFTRQDFLSFTSVRHLTISGANIDASVSMLGLMKGQDPSTILFPSLSTLSIGGSNVWSLISVLPELGEMETIAVCLNSTLQSRQAIGERPVKHVFLHIEEELADIQAERWELTSCSKYLQNVGKVVQERLEPMKAIPGMVVWPYDAVVVLDTDESKKRLMQRGIE
;
A
#
# COMPACT_ATOMS: atom_id res chain seq x y z
N MET A 1 1.32 24.19 43.36
CA MET A 1 2.56 23.54 42.90
C MET A 1 2.36 23.31 41.42
N HIS A 2 3.03 24.11 40.60
CA HIS A 2 2.92 24.08 39.14
C HIS A 2 3.71 22.88 38.60
N THR A 3 3.06 22.06 37.79
CA THR A 3 3.75 21.24 36.78
C THR A 3 3.48 21.88 35.43
N ILE A 4 4.52 22.54 34.95
CA ILE A 4 4.77 22.90 33.55
C ILE A 4 5.28 21.58 32.92
N ASP A 5 4.80 21.25 31.72
CA ASP A 5 5.13 20.04 30.92
C ASP A 5 4.47 18.71 31.35
N GLY A 6 3.14 18.67 31.38
CA GLY A 6 2.38 17.41 31.46
C GLY A 6 1.46 17.25 30.26
N GLU A 7 1.69 16.22 29.44
CA GLU A 7 0.68 15.71 28.51
C GLU A 7 -0.63 15.48 29.28
N PRO A 8 -1.81 15.74 28.69
CA PRO A 8 -3.05 15.45 29.36
C PRO A 8 -3.15 13.94 29.59
N ASP A 9 -2.95 13.50 30.84
CA ASP A 9 -3.34 12.17 31.28
C ASP A 9 -4.81 11.97 30.89
N LEU A 10 -5.06 11.03 29.97
CA LEU A 10 -6.42 10.55 29.67
C LEU A 10 -6.92 9.60 30.76
N ASP A 11 -6.56 9.90 32.01
CA ASP A 11 -7.07 9.29 33.21
C ASP A 11 -8.52 9.74 33.42
N CYS A 12 -9.42 9.12 32.67
CA CYS A 12 -10.84 9.26 32.92
C CYS A 12 -11.14 8.65 34.29
N GLY A 13 -11.53 9.50 35.23
CA GLY A 13 -11.95 9.07 36.57
C GLY A 13 -13.14 8.10 36.59
N ALA A 14 -13.77 7.81 35.44
CA ALA A 14 -14.73 6.72 35.29
C ALA A 14 -14.05 5.37 35.02
N CYS A 15 -12.99 5.31 34.19
CA CYS A 15 -12.21 4.09 33.91
C CYS A 15 -11.50 3.55 35.16
N LEU A 16 -11.06 4.45 36.03
CA LEU A 16 -10.27 4.12 37.22
C LEU A 16 -11.13 3.66 38.42
N LYS A 17 -12.46 3.64 38.29
CA LYS A 17 -13.36 3.19 39.36
C LYS A 17 -13.46 1.66 39.37
N PRO A 18 -13.22 1.00 40.53
CA PRO A 18 -13.53 -0.42 40.68
C PRO A 18 -14.99 -0.69 40.32
N GLY A 19 -15.22 -1.61 39.37
CA GLY A 19 -16.57 -1.95 38.90
C GLY A 19 -17.10 -1.12 37.72
N PHE A 20 -16.25 -0.35 37.02
CA PHE A 20 -16.63 0.27 35.75
C PHE A 20 -17.07 -0.80 34.74
N ASN A 21 -18.30 -0.67 34.24
CA ASN A 21 -18.83 -1.48 33.15
C ASN A 21 -18.89 -0.64 31.87
N PRO A 22 -18.25 -1.06 30.77
CA PRO A 22 -18.39 -0.39 29.48
C PRO A 22 -19.86 -0.26 29.05
N ILE A 23 -20.16 0.80 28.31
CA ILE A 23 -21.50 1.04 27.78
C ILE A 23 -21.73 0.05 26.64
N ALA A 24 -22.70 -0.85 26.81
CA ALA A 24 -23.10 -1.78 25.76
C ALA A 24 -23.90 -1.05 24.68
N ILE A 25 -23.48 -1.22 23.43
CA ILE A 25 -24.15 -0.63 22.27
C ILE A 25 -24.66 -1.77 21.37
N PRO A 26 -25.85 -2.30 21.63
CA PRO A 26 -26.32 -3.53 21.01
C PRO A 26 -26.85 -3.35 19.57
N SER A 27 -27.17 -2.14 19.13
CA SER A 27 -27.93 -1.89 17.90
C SER A 27 -27.20 -1.09 16.81
N LEU A 28 -25.94 -0.69 17.03
CA LEU A 28 -25.17 0.01 16.00
C LEU A 28 -24.55 -1.02 15.04
N LEU A 29 -24.99 -0.99 13.78
CA LEU A 29 -24.43 -1.84 12.71
C LEU A 29 -23.06 -1.33 12.24
N SER A 30 -22.86 -0.01 12.24
CA SER A 30 -21.61 0.62 11.85
C SER A 30 -21.34 1.92 12.60
N VAL A 31 -20.09 2.18 12.94
CA VAL A 31 -19.60 3.47 13.46
C VAL A 31 -18.35 3.90 12.70
N LYS A 32 -18.29 5.18 12.36
CA LYS A 32 -17.13 5.82 11.76
C LYS A 32 -16.57 6.88 12.70
N LEU A 33 -15.31 6.74 13.09
CA LEU A 33 -14.61 7.62 14.01
C LEU A 33 -13.54 8.43 13.26
N ARG A 34 -13.52 9.76 13.47
CA ARG A 34 -12.54 10.72 12.92
C ARG A 34 -11.99 11.61 14.05
N GLY A 35 -10.66 11.69 14.21
CA GLY A 35 -10.03 12.20 15.43
C GLY A 35 -8.66 11.56 15.70
N CYS A 36 -8.04 11.85 16.85
CA CYS A 36 -6.73 11.29 17.21
C CYS A 36 -6.86 9.89 17.84
N ILE A 37 -5.81 9.07 17.68
CA ILE A 37 -5.71 7.69 18.21
C ILE A 37 -6.01 7.64 19.69
N THR A 38 -5.52 8.60 20.46
CA THR A 38 -5.61 8.59 21.92
C THR A 38 -7.05 8.76 22.40
N ILE A 39 -7.81 9.66 21.78
CA ILE A 39 -9.25 9.82 22.03
C ILE A 39 -10.03 8.57 21.60
N PHE A 40 -9.69 7.96 20.46
CA PHE A 40 -10.38 6.75 20.00
C PHE A 40 -10.14 5.55 20.88
N THR A 41 -8.90 5.35 21.30
CA THR A 41 -8.52 4.30 22.24
C THR A 41 -9.32 4.45 23.52
N HIS A 42 -9.36 5.68 24.03
CA HIS A 42 -10.15 6.02 25.21
C HIS A 42 -11.66 5.74 25.01
N LEU A 43 -12.24 6.19 23.90
CA LEU A 43 -13.65 5.97 23.57
C LEU A 43 -13.99 4.47 23.42
N LEU A 44 -13.15 3.71 22.72
CA LEU A 44 -13.36 2.28 22.48
C LEU A 44 -13.20 1.46 23.76
N ASN A 45 -12.36 1.88 24.71
CA ASN A 45 -12.31 1.31 26.06
C ASN A 45 -13.66 1.47 26.80
N HIS A 46 -14.38 2.56 26.54
CA HIS A 46 -15.67 2.84 27.15
C HIS A 46 -16.86 2.14 26.48
N MET A 47 -16.68 1.64 25.25
CA MET A 47 -17.75 1.04 24.45
C MET A 47 -17.59 -0.47 24.37
N HIS A 48 -18.63 -1.22 24.76
CA HIS A 48 -18.72 -2.64 24.38
C HIS A 48 -19.44 -2.75 23.04
N CYS A 49 -18.64 -2.76 21.97
CA CYS A 49 -19.13 -2.95 20.62
C CYS A 49 -19.50 -4.42 20.38
N HIS A 50 -20.66 -4.67 19.77
CA HIS A 50 -21.02 -6.01 19.32
C HIS A 50 -20.00 -6.51 18.27
N SER A 51 -19.63 -7.79 18.29
CA SER A 51 -18.62 -8.35 17.38
C SER A 51 -18.93 -8.12 15.89
N ALA A 52 -20.23 -8.10 15.53
CA ALA A 52 -20.72 -7.83 14.19
C ALA A 52 -20.73 -6.34 13.76
N MET A 53 -20.44 -5.40 14.65
CA MET A 53 -20.54 -3.95 14.37
C MET A 53 -19.35 -3.42 13.55
N LYS A 54 -19.53 -2.96 12.31
CA LYS A 54 -18.44 -2.39 11.50
C LYS A 54 -17.87 -1.13 12.15
N ILE A 55 -16.60 -1.11 12.54
CA ILE A 55 -15.95 0.07 13.11
C ILE A 55 -14.94 0.55 12.08
N GLN A 56 -15.10 1.79 11.63
CA GLN A 56 -14.15 2.48 10.76
C GLN A 56 -13.42 3.54 11.56
N ILE A 57 -12.10 3.52 11.55
CA ILE A 57 -11.28 4.48 12.30
C ILE A 57 -10.38 5.21 11.32
N HIS A 58 -10.51 6.53 11.29
CA HIS A 58 -9.61 7.41 10.55
C HIS A 58 -8.92 8.35 11.53
N SER A 59 -7.61 8.19 11.67
CA SER A 59 -6.78 9.09 12.47
C SER A 59 -5.69 9.70 11.61
N GLU A 60 -5.51 11.00 11.75
CA GLU A 60 -4.36 11.73 11.23
C GLU A 60 -3.67 12.33 12.45
N SER A 61 -2.45 11.88 12.75
CA SER A 61 -1.65 12.47 13.84
C SER A 61 -0.21 12.63 13.42
N ARG A 62 0.35 13.78 13.83
CA ARG A 62 1.76 14.11 13.66
C ARG A 62 2.49 14.09 15.00
N GLU A 63 1.77 13.89 16.09
CA GLU A 63 2.31 13.98 17.44
C GLU A 63 2.89 12.63 17.87
N PRO A 64 4.15 12.58 18.34
CA PRO A 64 4.74 11.36 18.88
C PRO A 64 3.94 10.76 20.03
N ALA A 65 3.35 11.60 20.87
CA ALA A 65 2.55 11.22 22.03
C ALA A 65 1.35 10.35 21.66
N ASP A 66 0.68 10.66 20.55
CA ASP A 66 -0.48 9.89 20.08
C ASP A 66 -0.14 8.45 19.69
N ALA A 67 1.13 8.16 19.36
CA ALA A 67 1.54 6.79 19.06
C ALA A 67 1.64 5.90 20.29
N THR A 68 1.74 6.46 21.49
CA THR A 68 1.78 5.65 22.73
C THR A 68 0.50 4.85 22.94
N ALA A 69 -0.64 5.33 22.42
CA ALA A 69 -1.92 4.65 22.46
C ALA A 69 -2.13 3.60 21.34
N LEU A 70 -1.21 3.50 20.36
CA LEU A 70 -1.34 2.53 19.25
C LEU A 70 -1.41 1.07 19.67
N PRO A 71 -0.60 0.56 20.62
CA PRO A 71 -0.69 -0.83 21.06
C PRO A 71 -2.06 -1.14 21.70
N GLU A 72 -2.63 -0.17 22.41
CA GLU A 72 -3.93 -0.33 23.03
C GLU A 72 -5.07 -0.25 22.00
N LEU A 73 -5.01 0.69 21.06
CA LEU A 73 -5.92 0.73 19.90
C LEU A 73 -5.87 -0.61 19.15
N ARG A 74 -4.66 -1.17 18.97
CA ARG A 74 -4.45 -2.47 18.32
C ARG A 74 -5.23 -3.58 19.01
N ARG A 75 -5.11 -3.65 20.33
CA ARG A 75 -5.81 -4.62 21.18
C ARG A 75 -7.33 -4.43 21.14
N LEU A 76 -7.82 -3.19 21.25
CA LEU A 76 -9.24 -2.88 21.37
C LEU A 76 -10.03 -3.12 20.11
N VAL A 77 -9.45 -2.76 18.96
CA VAL A 77 -10.06 -3.02 17.66
C VAL A 77 -9.86 -4.49 17.27
N GLN A 78 -9.16 -5.28 18.10
CA GLN A 78 -8.75 -6.65 17.83
C GLN A 78 -8.20 -6.77 16.42
N PHE A 79 -7.23 -5.91 16.11
CA PHE A 79 -6.51 -5.92 14.84
C PHE A 79 -6.07 -7.33 14.45
N ASP A 80 -5.78 -8.15 15.46
CA ASP A 80 -5.27 -9.51 15.30
C ASP A 80 -6.37 -10.59 15.19
N ASP A 81 -7.65 -10.33 15.49
CA ASP A 81 -8.65 -11.43 15.61
C ASP A 81 -10.06 -11.24 15.00
N VAL A 82 -10.62 -10.04 14.74
CA VAL A 82 -12.11 -9.97 14.65
C VAL A 82 -12.80 -10.17 13.30
N ARG A 83 -12.21 -9.98 12.11
CA ARG A 83 -13.07 -9.90 10.88
C ARG A 83 -12.73 -10.75 9.65
N ALA A 84 -11.51 -11.25 9.54
CA ALA A 84 -11.15 -12.38 8.68
C ALA A 84 -9.66 -12.66 8.90
N PRO A 85 -9.26 -13.83 9.45
CA PRO A 85 -7.84 -14.18 9.55
C PRO A 85 -7.15 -14.32 8.18
N THR A 86 -7.92 -14.39 7.09
CA THR A 86 -7.44 -14.64 5.71
C THR A 86 -7.60 -13.46 4.76
N ALA A 87 -8.05 -12.29 5.23
CA ALA A 87 -8.13 -11.10 4.38
C ALA A 87 -7.69 -9.88 5.19
N ARG A 88 -6.40 -9.60 5.15
CA ARG A 88 -5.85 -8.30 5.53
C ARG A 88 -5.14 -7.80 4.32
N ALA A 89 -5.76 -6.83 3.67
CA ALA A 89 -5.06 -6.01 2.71
C ALA A 89 -4.42 -4.84 3.50
N VAL A 90 -3.27 -4.34 3.04
CA VAL A 90 -2.57 -3.20 3.64
C VAL A 90 -2.17 -2.21 2.55
N ALA A 91 -2.41 -0.91 2.73
CA ALA A 91 -1.80 0.13 1.89
C ALA A 91 -0.84 1.01 2.71
N LEU A 92 0.37 1.21 2.21
CA LEU A 92 1.37 2.14 2.74
C LEU A 92 1.56 3.29 1.74
N ILE A 93 1.18 4.51 2.12
CA ILE A 93 1.17 5.65 1.21
C ILE A 93 2.02 6.80 1.77
N SER A 94 3.15 7.13 1.12
CA SER A 94 4.08 8.18 1.60
C SER A 94 3.78 9.56 1.00
N GLU A 95 3.56 10.60 1.81
CA GLU A 95 3.29 11.99 1.35
C GLU A 95 4.51 12.72 0.79
N LEU A 96 4.23 13.77 -0.01
CA LEU A 96 5.18 14.60 -0.74
C LEU A 96 5.56 15.84 0.08
N VAL A 97 6.88 16.00 0.32
CA VAL A 97 7.61 17.17 0.84
C VAL A 97 7.30 17.59 2.29
N GLY A 98 8.34 17.56 3.13
CA GLY A 98 8.35 18.16 4.47
C GLY A 98 8.18 17.17 5.60
N ASP A 99 7.11 16.37 5.57
CA ASP A 99 6.72 15.57 6.73
C ASP A 99 6.82 14.06 6.48
N SER A 100 7.39 13.39 7.49
CA SER A 100 7.62 11.95 7.61
C SER A 100 6.36 11.07 7.64
N LEU A 101 5.23 11.59 7.15
CA LEU A 101 3.90 10.97 7.24
C LEU A 101 3.72 9.83 6.23
N VAL A 102 3.17 8.72 6.73
CA VAL A 102 2.77 7.54 5.97
C VAL A 102 1.34 7.20 6.38
N GLU A 103 0.49 6.98 5.39
CA GLU A 103 -0.87 6.47 5.58
C GLU A 103 -0.83 4.93 5.56
N LEU A 104 -1.30 4.31 6.63
CA LEU A 104 -1.54 2.88 6.77
C LEU A 104 -3.04 2.62 6.70
N CYS A 105 -3.48 1.94 5.65
CA CYS A 105 -4.89 1.52 5.51
C CYS A 105 -5.02 0.01 5.64
N ILE A 106 -6.04 -0.45 6.37
CA ILE A 106 -6.37 -1.88 6.54
C ILE A 106 -7.84 -2.10 6.19
N SER A 107 -8.09 -3.20 5.48
CA SER A 107 -9.43 -3.68 5.17
C SER A 107 -9.47 -5.20 5.18
N SER A 108 -10.62 -5.73 5.61
CA SER A 108 -11.02 -7.13 5.44
C SER A 108 -11.40 -7.49 4.00
N SER A 109 -11.55 -6.50 3.12
CA SER A 109 -11.83 -6.68 1.69
C SER A 109 -10.59 -6.36 0.86
N ALA A 110 -10.07 -7.35 0.14
CA ALA A 110 -8.97 -7.15 -0.82
C ALA A 110 -9.37 -6.13 -1.91
N THR A 111 -10.60 -6.24 -2.43
CA THR A 111 -11.14 -5.34 -3.44
C THR A 111 -11.18 -3.89 -2.95
N ALA A 112 -11.58 -3.68 -1.70
CA ALA A 112 -11.64 -2.33 -1.11
C ALA A 112 -10.29 -1.64 -1.12
N LEU A 113 -9.22 -2.36 -0.81
CA LEU A 113 -7.88 -1.79 -0.78
C LEU A 113 -7.24 -1.64 -2.16
N LEU A 114 -7.58 -2.50 -3.12
CA LEU A 114 -7.11 -2.34 -4.50
C LEU A 114 -7.82 -1.20 -5.23
N ALA A 115 -9.07 -0.92 -4.85
CA ALA A 115 -9.83 0.26 -5.25
C ALA A 115 -9.51 1.50 -4.39
N PHE A 116 -8.71 1.37 -3.33
CA PHE A 116 -8.40 2.48 -2.45
C PHE A 116 -7.41 3.45 -3.08
N HIS A 117 -7.83 4.71 -3.21
CA HIS A 117 -7.04 5.78 -3.80
C HIS A 117 -6.61 6.79 -2.75
N ARG A 118 -5.34 7.20 -2.84
CA ARG A 118 -4.87 8.35 -2.08
C ARG A 118 -5.58 9.61 -2.59
N ARG A 119 -6.06 10.40 -1.64
CA ARG A 119 -6.54 11.77 -1.81
C ARG A 119 -5.56 12.58 -2.68
N HIS A 120 -5.92 12.91 -3.92
CA HIS A 120 -5.43 14.15 -4.49
C HIS A 120 -6.23 15.26 -3.77
N PRO A 121 -5.63 16.37 -3.29
CA PRO A 121 -6.34 17.41 -2.55
C PRO A 121 -7.54 18.05 -3.28
N ARG A 122 -7.75 17.70 -4.55
CA ARG A 122 -8.79 18.25 -5.44
C ARG A 122 -9.79 17.20 -5.93
N ASP A 123 -9.67 15.94 -5.51
CA ASP A 123 -10.52 14.86 -5.98
C ASP A 123 -11.11 14.08 -4.79
N GLU A 124 -12.25 14.56 -4.29
CA GLU A 124 -13.02 13.91 -3.22
C GLU A 124 -14.00 12.86 -3.76
N ALA A 125 -14.28 12.86 -5.07
CA ALA A 125 -15.35 12.07 -5.67
C ALA A 125 -14.99 10.59 -5.88
N THR A 126 -13.71 10.24 -5.93
CA THR A 126 -13.23 8.91 -6.33
C THR A 126 -12.88 7.98 -5.15
N ARG A 127 -13.01 8.45 -3.90
CA ARG A 127 -12.61 7.68 -2.72
C ARG A 127 -13.71 6.73 -2.26
N ASN A 128 -13.61 5.44 -2.61
CA ASN A 128 -14.42 4.40 -1.98
C ASN A 128 -13.84 4.04 -0.59
N ASP A 129 -14.15 4.89 0.39
CA ASP A 129 -13.76 4.73 1.80
C ASP A 129 -14.64 3.74 2.57
N SER A 130 -15.77 3.31 2.01
CA SER A 130 -16.80 2.63 2.80
C SER A 130 -16.34 1.28 3.34
N ASP A 131 -15.30 0.70 2.75
CA ASP A 131 -14.76 -0.61 3.13
C ASP A 131 -13.37 -0.57 3.76
N ILE A 132 -12.79 0.61 3.95
CA ILE A 132 -11.58 0.77 4.75
C ILE A 132 -11.95 0.78 6.23
N GLU A 133 -11.45 -0.19 6.99
CA GLU A 133 -11.77 -0.35 8.41
C GLU A 133 -10.84 0.51 9.27
N LEU A 134 -9.59 0.67 8.83
CA LEU A 134 -8.60 1.49 9.51
C LEU A 134 -7.84 2.34 8.50
N CYS A 135 -7.65 3.60 8.82
CA CYS A 135 -6.82 4.55 8.10
C CYS A 135 -6.03 5.38 9.11
N LEU A 136 -4.72 5.13 9.23
CA LEU A 136 -3.82 5.86 10.14
C LEU A 136 -2.79 6.63 9.34
N ALA A 137 -2.82 7.97 9.38
CA ALA A 137 -1.74 8.80 8.87
C ALA A 137 -0.82 9.20 10.01
N LEU A 138 0.39 8.62 10.04
CA LEU A 138 1.34 8.70 11.16
C LEU A 138 2.77 8.86 10.67
N HIS A 139 3.67 9.24 11.58
CA HIS A 139 5.10 9.31 11.26
C HIS A 139 5.67 7.91 10.93
N TYR A 140 6.57 7.80 9.94
CA TYR A 140 7.06 6.50 9.44
C TYR A 140 7.65 5.58 10.53
N ASN A 141 8.34 6.16 11.53
CA ASN A 141 8.85 5.39 12.68
C ASN A 141 7.74 4.66 13.44
N GLN A 142 6.57 5.31 13.61
CA GLN A 142 5.43 4.73 14.31
C GLN A 142 4.78 3.64 13.47
N ILE A 143 4.63 3.87 12.15
CA ILE A 143 4.12 2.85 11.23
C ILE A 143 5.03 1.62 11.20
N ARG A 144 6.36 1.80 11.23
CA ARG A 144 7.34 0.71 11.25
C ARG A 144 7.12 -0.25 12.43
N GLU A 145 6.76 0.25 13.60
CA GLU A 145 6.45 -0.57 14.78
C GLU A 145 5.19 -1.45 14.57
N LEU A 146 4.26 -0.99 13.72
CA LEU A 146 3.04 -1.73 13.40
C LEU A 146 3.26 -2.83 12.35
N LEU A 147 4.24 -2.67 11.45
CA LEU A 147 4.45 -3.57 10.31
C LEU A 147 4.70 -5.03 10.73
N HIS A 148 5.39 -5.26 11.85
CA HIS A 148 5.64 -6.61 12.34
C HIS A 148 4.37 -7.37 12.71
N GLY A 149 3.30 -6.67 13.12
CA GLY A 149 2.00 -7.27 13.42
C GLY A 149 1.16 -7.62 12.19
N LEU A 150 1.64 -7.29 10.99
CA LEU A 150 0.90 -7.45 9.74
C LEU A 150 1.45 -8.59 8.87
N SER A 151 2.18 -9.55 9.47
CA SER A 151 2.85 -10.66 8.75
C SER A 151 1.90 -11.49 7.87
N GLU A 152 0.66 -11.67 8.33
CA GLU A 152 -0.38 -12.46 7.66
C GLU A 152 -1.12 -11.70 6.54
N THR A 153 -0.65 -10.52 6.16
CA THR A 153 -1.21 -9.75 5.04
C THR A 153 -1.08 -10.52 3.73
N GLU A 154 -2.20 -10.77 3.04
CA GLU A 154 -2.19 -11.42 1.72
C GLU A 154 -2.08 -10.43 0.56
N VAL A 155 -2.52 -9.19 0.76
CA VAL A 155 -2.55 -8.14 -0.27
C VAL A 155 -1.87 -6.89 0.25
N LEU A 156 -0.80 -6.46 -0.42
CA LEU A 156 -0.05 -5.29 -0.01
C LEU A 156 -0.03 -4.27 -1.15
N THR A 157 -0.33 -3.01 -0.85
CA THR A 157 -0.19 -1.88 -1.75
C THR A 157 0.88 -0.94 -1.20
N VAL A 158 1.93 -0.70 -1.98
CA VAL A 158 2.97 0.27 -1.66
C VAL A 158 2.87 1.43 -2.64
N SER A 159 2.50 2.60 -2.15
CA SER A 159 2.33 3.79 -2.96
C SER A 159 3.30 4.91 -2.53
N ARG A 160 4.15 5.35 -3.47
CA ARG A 160 5.19 6.35 -3.21
C ARG A 160 5.05 7.53 -4.16
N MET A 161 4.97 8.74 -3.60
CA MET A 161 4.91 9.97 -4.39
C MET A 161 6.30 10.46 -4.82
N MET A 162 6.32 11.26 -5.89
CA MET A 162 7.52 11.81 -6.53
C MET A 162 8.30 12.72 -5.55
N GLY A 163 9.63 12.66 -5.54
CA GLY A 163 10.46 13.54 -4.70
C GLY A 163 10.77 13.03 -3.29
N SER A 164 10.34 11.82 -2.92
CA SER A 164 10.90 11.14 -1.74
C SER A 164 12.26 10.53 -2.08
N ASN A 165 13.32 11.36 -2.15
CA ASN A 165 14.68 10.90 -2.51
C ASN A 165 15.33 9.97 -1.45
N LYS A 166 14.64 9.67 -0.36
CA LYS A 166 15.06 8.68 0.64
C LYS A 166 13.93 7.68 0.84
N ALA A 167 14.19 6.42 0.53
CA ALA A 167 13.29 5.33 0.91
C ALA A 167 13.17 5.33 2.45
N ARG A 168 11.99 5.71 2.96
CA ARG A 168 11.71 5.72 4.41
C ARG A 168 11.62 4.31 4.97
N PHE A 169 11.10 3.39 4.15
CA PHE A 169 11.09 1.96 4.43
C PHE A 169 12.27 1.27 3.74
N THR A 170 12.92 0.38 4.49
CA THR A 170 14.03 -0.46 4.05
C THR A 170 13.54 -1.86 3.77
N ARG A 171 14.39 -2.72 3.17
CA ARG A 171 14.07 -4.15 2.97
C ARG A 171 13.67 -4.84 4.28
N GLN A 172 14.29 -4.48 5.40
CA GLN A 172 14.05 -5.06 6.71
C GLN A 172 12.59 -4.91 7.17
N ASP A 173 11.96 -3.78 6.81
CA ASP A 173 10.59 -3.45 7.20
C ASP A 173 9.54 -4.41 6.60
N PHE A 174 9.92 -5.14 5.54
CA PHE A 174 9.03 -6.04 4.82
C PHE A 174 9.33 -7.53 5.04
N LEU A 175 10.34 -7.88 5.83
CA LEU A 175 10.73 -9.29 6.03
C LEU A 175 9.66 -10.13 6.72
N SER A 176 8.82 -9.52 7.56
CA SER A 176 7.71 -10.22 8.24
C SER A 176 6.57 -10.60 7.30
N PHE A 177 6.48 -10.01 6.11
CA PHE A 177 5.38 -10.23 5.17
C PHE A 177 5.60 -11.49 4.33
N THR A 178 5.42 -12.66 4.95
CA THR A 178 5.60 -13.95 4.29
C THR A 178 4.38 -14.42 3.52
N SER A 179 3.19 -13.97 3.92
CA SER A 179 1.89 -14.40 3.37
C SER A 179 1.39 -13.57 2.18
N VAL A 180 2.11 -12.50 1.79
CA VAL A 180 1.70 -11.63 0.67
C VAL A 180 1.65 -12.41 -0.64
N ARG A 181 0.45 -12.52 -1.22
CA ARG A 181 0.16 -13.18 -2.51
C ARG A 181 0.03 -12.18 -3.64
N HIS A 182 -0.39 -10.96 -3.34
CA HIS A 182 -0.54 -9.88 -4.31
C HIS A 182 0.11 -8.60 -3.80
N LEU A 183 0.98 -8.01 -4.61
CA LEU A 183 1.62 -6.74 -4.36
C LEU A 183 1.19 -5.74 -5.43
N THR A 184 0.63 -4.60 -5.03
CA THR A 184 0.49 -3.43 -5.89
C THR A 184 1.60 -2.43 -5.58
N ILE A 185 2.36 -2.03 -6.58
CA ILE A 185 3.30 -0.91 -6.51
C ILE A 185 2.67 0.24 -7.30
N SER A 186 2.55 1.40 -6.66
CA SER A 186 1.93 2.57 -7.30
C SER A 186 2.72 3.87 -7.09
N GLY A 187 2.62 4.76 -8.08
CA GLY A 187 3.16 6.12 -7.99
C GLY A 187 4.51 6.29 -8.68
N ALA A 188 5.29 7.27 -8.23
CA ALA A 188 6.42 7.82 -9.00
C ALA A 188 7.81 7.30 -8.59
N ASN A 189 7.90 6.45 -7.56
CA ASN A 189 9.16 5.83 -7.10
C ASN A 189 9.02 4.30 -7.13
N ILE A 190 8.73 3.79 -8.33
CA ILE A 190 8.53 2.36 -8.60
C ILE A 190 9.85 1.61 -8.47
N ASP A 191 10.95 2.21 -8.94
CA ASP A 191 12.30 1.66 -8.93
C ASP A 191 12.75 1.23 -7.52
N ALA A 192 12.54 2.07 -6.50
CA ALA A 192 12.91 1.71 -5.14
C ALA A 192 12.04 0.59 -4.56
N SER A 193 10.85 0.35 -5.09
CA SER A 193 9.96 -0.75 -4.66
C SER A 193 10.27 -2.03 -5.44
N VAL A 194 10.52 -1.92 -6.75
CA VAL A 194 10.91 -3.03 -7.62
C VAL A 194 12.23 -3.62 -7.17
N SER A 195 13.24 -2.79 -6.90
CA SER A 195 14.57 -3.25 -6.45
C SER A 195 14.51 -4.11 -5.18
N MET A 196 13.50 -3.91 -4.33
CA MET A 196 13.32 -4.69 -3.10
C MET A 196 12.84 -6.13 -3.37
N LEU A 197 12.27 -6.43 -4.53
CA LEU A 197 11.75 -7.75 -4.88
C LEU A 197 12.83 -8.72 -5.37
N GLY A 198 13.98 -8.19 -5.78
CA GLY A 198 15.08 -8.96 -6.36
C GLY A 198 15.96 -9.64 -5.32
N LEU A 199 16.80 -10.54 -5.81
CA LEU A 199 17.90 -11.14 -5.09
C LEU A 199 19.20 -10.85 -5.82
N MET A 200 20.22 -10.41 -5.08
CA MET A 200 21.57 -10.30 -5.61
C MET A 200 22.23 -11.68 -5.66
N LYS A 201 23.14 -11.87 -6.63
CA LYS A 201 23.91 -13.11 -6.75
C LYS A 201 24.68 -13.39 -5.45
N GLY A 202 24.48 -14.58 -4.88
CA GLY A 202 25.10 -14.98 -3.62
C GLY A 202 24.32 -14.60 -2.36
N GLN A 203 23.16 -13.93 -2.48
CA GLN A 203 22.23 -13.80 -1.37
C GLN A 203 21.54 -15.13 -1.07
N ASP A 204 21.25 -15.37 0.21
CA ASP A 204 20.48 -16.53 0.66
C ASP A 204 19.02 -16.41 0.14
N PRO A 205 18.52 -17.38 -0.64
CA PRO A 205 17.13 -17.42 -1.10
C PRO A 205 16.09 -17.28 0.03
N SER A 206 16.42 -17.66 1.26
CA SER A 206 15.55 -17.50 2.43
C SER A 206 15.23 -16.03 2.74
N THR A 207 16.05 -15.09 2.26
CA THR A 207 15.90 -13.65 2.48
C THR A 207 15.02 -12.96 1.45
N ILE A 208 14.43 -13.71 0.52
CA ILE A 208 13.51 -13.20 -0.49
C ILE A 208 12.30 -12.53 0.18
N LEU A 209 12.01 -11.28 -0.20
CA LEU A 209 10.79 -10.62 0.25
C LEU A 209 9.55 -11.23 -0.40
N PHE A 210 8.47 -11.28 0.36
CA PHE A 210 7.17 -11.80 -0.08
C PHE A 210 7.26 -13.18 -0.74
N PRO A 211 7.78 -14.22 -0.06
CA PRO A 211 7.99 -15.55 -0.66
C PRO A 211 6.74 -16.17 -1.30
N SER A 212 5.55 -15.81 -0.82
CA SER A 212 4.25 -16.27 -1.36
C SER A 212 3.72 -15.44 -2.54
N LEU A 213 4.47 -14.44 -3.01
CA LEU A 213 4.02 -13.50 -4.03
C LEU A 213 3.76 -14.22 -5.35
N SER A 214 2.50 -14.21 -5.78
CA SER A 214 2.04 -14.80 -7.04
C SER A 214 1.75 -13.74 -8.10
N THR A 215 1.38 -12.53 -7.66
CA THR A 215 0.81 -11.50 -8.51
C THR A 215 1.40 -10.14 -8.18
N LEU A 216 1.82 -9.38 -9.19
CA LEU A 216 2.36 -8.03 -9.06
C LEU A 216 1.56 -7.06 -9.93
N SER A 217 0.94 -6.03 -9.35
CA SER A 217 0.37 -4.88 -10.07
C SER A 217 1.33 -3.70 -10.04
N ILE A 218 1.52 -3.04 -11.18
CA ILE A 218 2.25 -1.78 -11.30
C ILE A 218 1.30 -0.75 -11.91
N GLY A 219 0.90 0.24 -11.12
CA GLY A 219 -0.05 1.28 -11.52
C GLY A 219 0.38 2.68 -11.09
N GLY A 220 -0.40 3.70 -11.48
CA GLY A 220 -0.09 5.09 -11.13
C GLY A 220 1.23 5.62 -11.71
N SER A 221 1.75 4.97 -12.75
CA SER A 221 2.90 5.38 -13.54
C SER A 221 2.54 5.50 -15.00
N ASN A 222 3.18 6.42 -15.69
CA ASN A 222 3.08 6.52 -17.15
C ASN A 222 4.23 5.77 -17.83
N VAL A 223 4.15 5.63 -19.16
CA VAL A 223 5.20 4.97 -19.95
C VAL A 223 6.54 5.66 -19.77
N TRP A 224 6.58 6.99 -19.75
CA TRP A 224 7.81 7.74 -19.54
C TRP A 224 8.53 7.34 -18.25
N SER A 225 7.80 7.21 -17.13
CA SER A 225 8.37 6.76 -15.85
C SER A 225 9.05 5.40 -16.00
N LEU A 226 8.47 4.48 -16.76
CA LEU A 226 8.99 3.11 -16.95
C LEU A 226 10.26 3.06 -17.81
N ILE A 227 10.35 3.94 -18.82
CA ILE A 227 11.44 3.93 -19.82
C ILE A 227 12.48 5.05 -19.63
N SER A 228 12.25 5.96 -18.68
CA SER A 228 13.23 6.98 -18.30
C SER A 228 14.42 6.32 -17.60
N VAL A 229 15.62 6.89 -17.80
CA VAL A 229 16.86 6.36 -17.21
C VAL A 229 16.93 6.73 -15.74
N LEU A 230 17.30 5.77 -14.89
CA LEU A 230 17.52 5.96 -13.47
C LEU A 230 18.85 6.70 -13.23
N PRO A 231 18.84 7.95 -12.72
CA PRO A 231 20.08 8.74 -12.59
C PRO A 231 21.07 8.16 -11.57
N GLU A 232 20.58 7.39 -10.60
CA GLU A 232 21.31 6.98 -9.40
C GLU A 232 22.10 5.66 -9.57
N LEU A 233 21.87 4.90 -10.64
CA LEU A 233 22.45 3.55 -10.81
C LEU A 233 23.76 3.50 -11.62
N GLY A 234 24.28 4.63 -12.10
CA GLY A 234 25.59 4.72 -12.78
C GLY A 234 25.62 4.10 -14.19
N GLU A 235 24.77 3.13 -14.50
CA GLU A 235 24.48 2.61 -15.84
C GLU A 235 23.12 3.15 -16.33
N MET A 236 22.94 3.28 -17.66
CA MET A 236 21.67 3.74 -18.25
C MET A 236 20.56 2.69 -18.15
N GLU A 237 20.18 2.29 -16.94
CA GLU A 237 19.10 1.34 -16.71
C GLU A 237 17.75 2.05 -16.58
N THR A 238 16.71 1.47 -17.19
CA THR A 238 15.32 1.92 -17.04
C THR A 238 14.60 1.07 -16.00
N ILE A 239 13.47 1.53 -15.48
CA ILE A 239 12.62 0.74 -14.58
C ILE A 239 12.18 -0.56 -15.25
N ALA A 240 11.90 -0.52 -16.55
CA ALA A 240 11.57 -1.71 -17.34
C ALA A 240 12.67 -2.78 -17.31
N VAL A 241 13.94 -2.38 -17.49
CA VAL A 241 15.10 -3.29 -17.41
C VAL A 241 15.26 -3.83 -15.99
N CYS A 242 15.20 -2.94 -14.98
CA CYS A 242 15.31 -3.31 -13.57
C CYS A 242 14.22 -4.28 -13.12
N LEU A 243 12.98 -4.09 -13.57
CA LEU A 243 11.87 -4.99 -13.27
C LEU A 243 12.10 -6.37 -13.89
N ASN A 244 12.48 -6.42 -15.17
CA ASN A 244 12.74 -7.70 -15.83
C ASN A 244 13.88 -8.47 -15.15
N SER A 245 15.01 -7.81 -14.88
CA SER A 245 16.15 -8.43 -14.19
C SER A 245 15.79 -8.89 -12.77
N THR A 246 15.00 -8.08 -12.05
CA THR A 246 14.50 -8.41 -10.72
C THR A 246 13.64 -9.67 -10.74
N LEU A 247 12.65 -9.74 -11.63
CA LEU A 247 11.75 -10.90 -11.71
C LEU A 247 12.47 -12.15 -12.20
N GLN A 248 13.43 -12.01 -13.12
CA GLN A 248 14.29 -13.12 -13.53
C GLN A 248 15.17 -13.61 -12.38
N SER A 249 15.79 -12.71 -11.60
CA SER A 249 16.59 -13.09 -10.43
C SER A 249 15.74 -13.85 -9.41
N ARG A 250 14.49 -13.41 -9.21
CA ARG A 250 13.53 -14.02 -8.30
C ARG A 250 13.14 -15.44 -8.74
N GLN A 251 12.98 -15.66 -10.04
CA GLN A 251 12.71 -16.97 -10.60
C GLN A 251 13.94 -17.88 -10.53
N ALA A 252 15.11 -17.40 -10.98
CA ALA A 252 16.30 -18.22 -11.16
C ALA A 252 17.07 -18.50 -9.86
N ILE A 253 17.11 -17.54 -8.93
CA ILE A 253 17.84 -17.66 -7.66
C ILE A 253 16.88 -18.01 -6.52
N GLY A 254 15.74 -17.32 -6.47
CA GLY A 254 14.76 -17.52 -5.41
C GLY A 254 13.90 -18.77 -5.58
N GLU A 255 13.80 -19.31 -6.81
CA GLU A 255 12.85 -20.36 -7.18
C GLU A 255 11.39 -20.00 -6.82
N ARG A 256 11.08 -18.69 -6.83
CA ARG A 256 9.75 -18.13 -6.49
C ARG A 256 9.24 -17.20 -7.59
N PRO A 257 8.84 -17.72 -8.76
CA PRO A 257 8.36 -16.89 -9.85
C PRO A 257 7.08 -16.14 -9.46
N VAL A 258 6.97 -14.88 -9.91
CA VAL A 258 5.69 -14.17 -9.93
C VAL A 258 4.93 -14.67 -11.16
N LYS A 259 3.76 -15.29 -10.96
CA LYS A 259 2.98 -15.91 -12.04
C LYS A 259 2.37 -14.86 -12.98
N HIS A 260 1.95 -13.72 -12.44
CA HIS A 260 1.27 -12.67 -13.20
C HIS A 260 1.79 -11.29 -12.84
N VAL A 261 2.08 -10.49 -13.86
CA VAL A 261 2.49 -9.10 -13.71
C VAL A 261 1.49 -8.24 -14.48
N PHE A 262 0.75 -7.39 -13.77
CA PHE A 262 -0.23 -6.48 -14.33
C PHE A 262 0.36 -5.09 -14.46
N LEU A 263 0.43 -4.57 -15.67
CA LEU A 263 0.94 -3.25 -15.96
C LEU A 263 -0.20 -2.35 -16.45
N HIS A 264 -0.52 -1.33 -15.66
CA HIS A 264 -1.68 -0.48 -15.89
C HIS A 264 -1.28 0.73 -16.75
N ILE A 265 -1.19 0.55 -18.07
CA ILE A 265 -0.79 1.57 -19.06
C ILE A 265 -1.47 1.38 -20.43
N GLU A 266 -2.56 0.60 -20.50
CA GLU A 266 -3.17 0.17 -21.77
C GLU A 266 -3.48 1.34 -22.71
N GLU A 267 -4.08 2.39 -22.17
CA GLU A 267 -4.51 3.59 -22.89
C GLU A 267 -3.31 4.29 -23.55
N GLU A 268 -2.22 4.43 -22.79
CA GLU A 268 -1.01 5.07 -23.30
C GLU A 268 -0.29 4.20 -24.34
N LEU A 269 -0.32 2.88 -24.18
CA LEU A 269 0.20 1.96 -25.20
C LEU A 269 -0.61 2.02 -26.50
N ALA A 270 -1.94 2.18 -26.42
CA ALA A 270 -2.78 2.38 -27.60
C ALA A 270 -2.42 3.67 -28.34
N ASP A 271 -2.16 4.76 -27.61
CA ASP A 271 -1.70 6.03 -28.19
C ASP A 271 -0.31 5.93 -28.84
N ILE A 272 0.62 5.20 -28.21
CA ILE A 272 1.95 4.92 -28.76
C ILE A 272 1.85 4.10 -30.05
N GLN A 273 1.00 3.06 -30.08
CA GLN A 273 0.80 2.23 -31.28
C GLN A 273 0.16 3.01 -32.43
N ALA A 274 -0.72 3.95 -32.12
CA ALA A 274 -1.34 4.85 -33.08
C ALA A 274 -0.44 6.06 -33.47
N GLU A 275 0.79 6.12 -32.95
CA GLU A 275 1.73 7.24 -33.14
C GLU A 275 1.16 8.61 -32.74
N ARG A 276 0.18 8.64 -31.82
CA ARG A 276 -0.44 9.86 -31.27
C ARG A 276 0.43 10.43 -30.15
N TRP A 277 1.68 10.76 -30.48
CA TRP A 277 2.71 11.10 -29.49
C TRP A 277 2.29 12.23 -28.56
N GLU A 278 1.56 13.22 -29.07
CA GLU A 278 1.00 14.36 -28.34
C GLU A 278 0.07 13.98 -27.19
N LEU A 279 -0.53 12.79 -27.23
CA LEU A 279 -1.40 12.24 -26.18
C LEU A 279 -0.61 11.40 -25.15
N THR A 280 0.66 11.11 -25.42
CA THR A 280 1.51 10.27 -24.56
C THR A 280 2.36 11.11 -23.61
N SER A 281 2.78 10.51 -22.49
CA SER A 281 3.77 11.09 -21.58
C SER A 281 5.17 11.24 -22.22
N CYS A 282 5.41 10.55 -23.35
CA CYS A 282 6.68 10.56 -24.07
C CYS A 282 6.86 11.76 -25.03
N SER A 283 5.79 12.52 -25.30
CA SER A 283 5.78 13.67 -26.22
C SER A 283 6.89 14.71 -25.97
N LYS A 284 7.29 14.90 -24.72
CA LYS A 284 8.09 16.06 -24.30
C LYS A 284 9.60 15.88 -24.43
N TYR A 285 10.11 14.66 -24.68
CA TYR A 285 11.48 14.33 -24.28
C TYR A 285 12.39 13.70 -25.34
N LEU A 286 11.91 13.37 -26.56
CA LEU A 286 12.69 12.55 -27.50
C LEU A 286 12.64 13.06 -28.96
N GLN A 287 13.82 13.15 -29.60
CA GLN A 287 13.94 13.00 -31.06
C GLN A 287 13.85 11.49 -31.37
N ASN A 288 13.10 11.08 -32.40
CA ASN A 288 12.82 9.66 -32.70
C ASN A 288 12.08 8.91 -31.57
N VAL A 289 11.03 9.52 -31.01
CA VAL A 289 10.19 8.99 -29.92
C VAL A 289 9.83 7.52 -30.16
N GLY A 290 9.34 7.17 -31.35
CA GLY A 290 8.90 5.81 -31.68
C GLY A 290 9.97 4.74 -31.49
N LYS A 291 11.18 4.95 -32.02
CA LYS A 291 12.27 3.98 -31.90
C LYS A 291 12.69 3.81 -30.44
N VAL A 292 12.88 4.91 -29.72
CA VAL A 292 13.35 4.87 -28.33
C VAL A 292 12.31 4.23 -27.40
N VAL A 293 11.03 4.56 -27.57
CA VAL A 293 9.94 3.98 -26.79
C VAL A 293 9.84 2.47 -27.04
N GLN A 294 9.90 2.02 -28.30
CA GLN A 294 9.84 0.60 -28.63
C GLN A 294 11.03 -0.18 -28.05
N GLU A 295 12.25 0.32 -28.24
CA GLU A 295 13.47 -0.33 -27.72
C GLU A 295 13.44 -0.44 -26.18
N ARG A 296 12.98 0.60 -25.48
CA ARG A 296 13.00 0.63 -24.02
C ARG A 296 11.80 -0.06 -23.36
N LEU A 297 10.72 -0.28 -24.08
CA LEU A 297 9.60 -1.13 -23.64
C LEU A 297 9.84 -2.62 -23.89
N GLU A 298 10.76 -2.96 -24.80
CA GLU A 298 11.04 -4.36 -25.14
C GLU A 298 11.36 -5.26 -23.92
N PRO A 299 12.13 -4.81 -22.90
CA PRO A 299 12.33 -5.57 -21.68
C PRO A 299 11.05 -5.94 -20.94
N MET A 300 10.00 -5.11 -21.00
CA MET A 300 8.71 -5.42 -20.37
C MET A 300 7.96 -6.53 -21.09
N LYS A 301 8.03 -6.57 -22.43
CA LYS A 301 7.38 -7.61 -23.24
C LYS A 301 8.01 -8.99 -23.01
N ALA A 302 9.28 -9.02 -22.62
CA ALA A 302 10.01 -10.25 -22.31
C ALA A 302 9.67 -10.84 -20.92
N ILE A 303 8.94 -10.12 -20.06
CA ILE A 303 8.59 -10.59 -18.72
C ILE A 303 7.50 -11.68 -18.82
N PRO A 304 7.77 -12.92 -18.34
CA PRO A 304 6.75 -13.97 -18.33
C PRO A 304 5.54 -13.60 -17.49
N GLY A 305 4.34 -13.88 -18.00
CA GLY A 305 3.08 -13.59 -17.28
C GLY A 305 2.69 -12.12 -17.23
N MET A 306 3.37 -11.25 -18.00
CA MET A 306 3.01 -9.83 -18.13
C MET A 306 1.67 -9.67 -18.89
N VAL A 307 0.79 -8.86 -18.35
CA VAL A 307 -0.51 -8.48 -18.93
C VAL A 307 -0.67 -6.98 -18.78
N VAL A 308 -1.05 -6.32 -19.87
CA VAL A 308 -1.32 -4.88 -19.92
C VAL A 308 -2.80 -4.65 -19.64
N TRP A 309 -3.12 -3.71 -18.73
CA TRP A 309 -4.48 -3.38 -18.29
C TRP A 309 -4.76 -1.86 -18.30
N PRO A 310 -6.04 -1.45 -18.23
CA PRO A 310 -6.43 -0.06 -18.07
C PRO A 310 -5.89 0.56 -16.77
N TYR A 311 -5.69 1.88 -16.78
CA TYR A 311 -5.23 2.64 -15.60
C TYR A 311 -6.14 2.47 -14.38
N ASP A 312 -7.43 2.37 -14.65
CA ASP A 312 -8.52 2.23 -13.70
C ASP A 312 -8.92 0.77 -13.43
N ALA A 313 -8.24 -0.22 -13.99
CA ALA A 313 -8.52 -1.62 -13.66
C ALA A 313 -8.00 -2.02 -12.26
N VAL A 314 -8.75 -2.92 -11.61
CA VAL A 314 -8.42 -3.55 -10.33
C VAL A 314 -8.49 -5.07 -10.47
N VAL A 315 -7.48 -5.75 -9.92
CA VAL A 315 -7.45 -7.22 -9.84
C VAL A 315 -8.36 -7.64 -8.68
N VAL A 316 -9.42 -8.39 -8.93
CA VAL A 316 -10.10 -9.09 -7.83
C VAL A 316 -9.41 -10.44 -7.62
N LEU A 317 -8.79 -10.59 -6.46
CA LEU A 317 -8.23 -11.87 -6.01
C LEU A 317 -9.37 -12.67 -5.41
N ASP A 318 -10.01 -13.51 -6.23
CA ASP A 318 -10.92 -14.52 -5.70
C ASP A 318 -10.08 -15.64 -5.06
N THR A 319 -10.65 -16.29 -4.05
CA THR A 319 -10.07 -17.47 -3.38
C THR A 319 -9.80 -18.64 -4.35
N ASP A 320 -10.45 -18.61 -5.50
CA ASP A 320 -10.25 -19.50 -6.63
C ASP A 320 -9.33 -18.81 -7.67
N GLU A 321 -8.07 -19.24 -7.79
CA GLU A 321 -7.08 -18.67 -8.74
C GLU A 321 -7.61 -18.66 -10.19
N SER A 322 -8.62 -19.49 -10.51
CA SER A 322 -9.25 -19.59 -11.83
C SER A 322 -10.28 -18.49 -12.14
N LYS A 323 -10.72 -17.71 -11.14
CA LYS A 323 -11.75 -16.66 -11.28
C LYS A 323 -11.20 -15.27 -11.00
N LYS A 324 -10.19 -14.87 -11.76
CA LYS A 324 -9.74 -13.47 -11.76
C LYS A 324 -10.77 -12.63 -12.49
N ARG A 325 -11.34 -11.64 -11.81
CA ARG A 325 -12.27 -10.67 -12.41
C ARG A 325 -11.62 -9.31 -12.46
N LEU A 326 -11.84 -8.63 -13.59
CA LEU A 326 -11.51 -7.22 -13.77
C LEU A 326 -12.65 -6.40 -13.18
N MET A 327 -12.34 -5.46 -12.29
CA MET A 327 -13.27 -4.39 -11.92
C MET A 327 -12.67 -3.07 -12.37
N GLN A 328 -13.49 -2.19 -12.97
CA GLN A 328 -13.09 -0.82 -13.23
C GLN A 328 -13.31 0.01 -11.96
N ARG A 329 -12.34 0.87 -11.63
CA ARG A 329 -12.41 1.83 -10.53
C ARG A 329 -13.53 2.82 -10.81
N GLY A 330 -14.35 3.09 -9.79
CA GLY A 330 -15.40 4.11 -9.85
C GLY A 330 -16.71 3.67 -10.54
N ILE A 331 -16.86 2.39 -10.87
CA ILE A 331 -18.11 1.83 -11.39
C ILE A 331 -18.61 0.79 -10.36
N GLU A 332 -19.76 1.08 -9.73
CA GLU A 332 -20.48 0.16 -8.84
C GLU A 332 -20.99 -1.08 -9.59
#